data_AF-A0A7S3DQC4-F1
#
_entry.id   AF-A0A7S3DQC4-F1
#
_cell.length_a   1.000
_cell.length_b   1.000
_cell.length_c   1.000
_cell.angle_alpha   90.00
_cell.angle_beta   90.00
_cell.angle_gamma   90.00
#
_symmetry.space_group_name_H-M   'P 1'
#
loop_
_entity.id
_entity.type
_entity.pdbx_description
1 polymer ?
#
loop_
_entity_poly.entity_id
_entity_poly.type
_entity_poly.pdbx_seq_one_letter_code
_entity_poly.pdbx_strand_id
1 'polypeptide(L)'
;VFFVLFCSGFVLMFAIRDFMMTGRNIFGDWDESYMMFAKSTDWFDDSKGWKSTQGGFSAVSKVTTDQNNMGGFFVRKMAGATVAGVQLQKMLPLLFHQTGAQFNLGHFRPVLVTGVLANLASVGFLALSWEDLNAAGAADLPLLWMAALAIESIVLMYYAISTPMKLGPAVALKDGKTPSSVPSRIVSRTILLVTTAMAVFAGRDLFFPGTIMTIVPRDDIYLEWTNSLLHSPPDGSPESEDHGLEAPLFVGDKFMSQYVALHLLLLCFFKFVSAVGIRYGSDGRGEIQAKMLWSAQFLGNAMVLFLLRLFASAADTASLDLRWPIMAIAYETFILCLYGFF
;
A
#
# COMPACT_ATOMS: atom_id res chain seq x y z
N VAL A 1 21.04 6.67 -2.43
CA VAL A 1 20.59 6.53 -1.02
C VAL A 1 20.04 7.86 -0.51
N PHE A 2 20.83 8.93 -0.39
CA PHE A 2 20.34 10.24 0.12
C PHE A 2 19.12 10.80 -0.62
N PHE A 3 19.11 10.80 -1.95
CA PHE A 3 17.93 11.22 -2.73
C PHE A 3 16.69 10.40 -2.41
N VAL A 4 16.82 9.08 -2.26
CA VAL A 4 15.69 8.21 -1.93
C VAL A 4 15.21 8.47 -0.50
N LEU A 5 16.13 8.68 0.44
CA LEU A 5 15.78 9.07 1.81
C LEU A 5 15.03 10.40 1.84
N PHE A 6 15.44 11.38 1.03
CA PHE A 6 14.77 12.67 0.98
C PHE A 6 13.40 12.55 0.34
N CYS A 7 13.30 12.00 -0.88
CA CYS A 7 12.05 11.94 -1.64
C CYS A 7 11.07 10.91 -1.07
N SER A 8 11.45 9.63 -0.99
CA SER A 8 10.59 8.59 -0.39
C SER A 8 10.36 8.84 1.10
N GLY A 9 11.35 9.35 1.83
CA GLY A 9 11.18 9.66 3.25
C GLY A 9 10.21 10.82 3.50
N PHE A 10 10.21 11.83 2.63
CA PHE A 10 9.21 12.91 2.67
C PHE A 10 7.78 12.35 2.52
N VAL A 11 7.53 11.50 1.53
CA VAL A 11 6.21 10.87 1.35
C VAL A 11 5.89 9.88 2.49
N LEU A 12 6.89 9.12 2.95
CA LEU A 12 6.75 8.17 4.06
C LEU A 12 6.30 8.85 5.35
N MET A 13 6.77 10.06 5.64
CA MET A 13 6.36 10.83 6.81
C MET A 13 4.84 11.07 6.83
N PHE A 14 4.24 11.49 5.71
CA PHE A 14 2.79 11.67 5.62
C PHE A 14 2.03 10.34 5.64
N ALA A 15 2.59 9.29 5.06
CA ALA A 15 2.00 7.95 5.11
C ALA A 15 1.97 7.38 6.53
N ILE A 16 3.05 7.57 7.30
CA ILE A 16 3.11 7.19 8.72
C ILE A 16 2.17 8.05 9.56
N ARG A 17 2.02 9.34 9.26
CA ARG A 17 0.99 10.20 9.85
C ARG A 17 -0.41 9.62 9.57
N ASP A 18 -0.72 9.25 8.35
CA ASP A 18 -2.03 8.66 8.01
C ASP A 18 -2.30 7.32 8.70
N PHE A 19 -1.25 6.50 8.85
CA PHE A 19 -1.33 5.22 9.55
C PHE A 19 -1.51 5.40 11.07
N MET A 20 -0.64 6.18 11.71
CA MET A 20 -0.52 6.27 13.17
C MET A 20 -1.33 7.40 13.81
N MET A 21 -1.49 8.52 13.12
CA MET A 21 -1.95 9.82 13.66
C MET A 21 -2.77 10.59 12.60
N THR A 22 -3.85 9.96 12.11
CA THR A 22 -4.52 10.31 10.85
C THR A 22 -4.92 11.79 10.72
N GLY A 23 -5.32 12.45 11.81
CA GLY A 23 -5.76 13.85 11.80
C GLY A 23 -4.70 14.88 12.18
N ARG A 24 -3.43 14.48 12.32
CA ARG A 24 -2.39 15.39 12.82
C ARG A 24 -1.75 16.20 11.69
N ASN A 25 -1.91 17.52 11.76
CA ASN A 25 -1.19 18.47 10.91
C ASN A 25 0.31 18.46 11.26
N ILE A 26 1.17 18.33 10.26
CA ILE A 26 2.63 18.38 10.41
C ILE A 26 3.31 19.49 9.61
N PHE A 27 2.64 20.13 8.64
CA PHE A 27 3.25 21.11 7.72
C PHE A 27 2.44 22.40 7.50
N GLY A 28 1.43 22.68 8.33
CA GLY A 28 0.65 23.92 8.28
C GLY A 28 -0.50 23.85 7.28
N ASP A 29 -0.84 24.99 6.70
CA ASP A 29 -2.10 25.19 5.95
C ASP A 29 -2.26 24.23 4.76
N TRP A 30 -1.17 23.94 4.02
CA TRP A 30 -1.23 23.08 2.83
C TRP A 30 -1.51 21.62 3.18
N ASP A 31 -1.04 21.18 4.35
CA ASP A 31 -1.33 19.85 4.89
C ASP A 31 -2.76 19.80 5.44
N GLU A 32 -3.22 20.88 6.09
CA GLU A 32 -4.60 20.99 6.57
C GLU A 32 -5.62 20.90 5.44
N SER A 33 -5.42 21.64 4.34
CA SER A 33 -6.30 21.59 3.17
C SER A 33 -6.39 20.19 2.58
N TYR A 34 -5.26 19.48 2.47
CA TYR A 34 -5.26 18.09 2.01
C TYR A 34 -5.97 17.15 2.99
N MET A 35 -5.76 17.32 4.30
CA MET A 35 -6.44 16.54 5.32
C MET A 35 -7.95 16.77 5.31
N MET A 36 -8.42 18.00 5.14
CA MET A 36 -9.85 18.32 5.02
C MET A 36 -10.45 17.67 3.77
N PHE A 37 -9.78 17.79 2.61
CA PHE A 37 -10.21 17.12 1.39
C PHE A 37 -10.31 15.60 1.58
N ALA A 38 -9.32 14.99 2.24
CA ALA A 38 -9.28 13.56 2.52
C ALA A 38 -10.01 13.16 3.83
N LYS A 39 -10.86 14.05 4.38
CA LYS A 39 -11.64 13.87 5.62
C LYS A 39 -10.86 13.38 6.85
N SER A 40 -9.54 13.60 6.87
CA SER A 40 -8.63 13.06 7.87
C SER A 40 -8.82 13.68 9.26
N THR A 41 -9.44 14.85 9.33
CA THR A 41 -9.75 15.59 10.56
C THR A 41 -11.02 15.09 11.27
N ASP A 42 -11.89 14.31 10.62
CA ASP A 42 -13.20 13.90 11.18
C ASP A 42 -13.07 13.01 12.44
N TRP A 43 -11.92 12.37 12.59
CA TRP A 43 -11.58 11.49 13.71
C TRP A 43 -10.69 12.16 14.77
N PHE A 44 -10.41 13.45 14.61
CA PHE A 44 -9.70 14.29 15.56
C PHE A 44 -10.72 15.14 16.34
N ASP A 45 -10.91 14.87 17.63
CA ASP A 45 -11.81 15.66 18.48
C ASP A 45 -11.29 15.73 19.91
N ASP A 46 -10.56 16.81 20.21
CA ASP A 46 -10.01 17.10 21.54
C ASP A 46 -11.08 17.50 22.57
N SER A 47 -12.33 17.73 22.15
CA SER A 47 -13.41 18.20 23.02
C SER A 47 -14.24 17.08 23.66
N LYS A 48 -14.19 15.84 23.10
CA LYS A 48 -15.11 14.76 23.49
C LYS A 48 -14.52 13.65 24.35
N GLY A 49 -13.25 13.71 24.76
CA GLY A 49 -12.63 12.81 25.74
C GLY A 49 -12.56 11.31 25.40
N TRP A 50 -13.23 10.86 24.32
CA TRP A 50 -13.35 9.45 23.91
C TRP A 50 -13.00 9.20 22.43
N LYS A 51 -12.80 10.25 21.62
CA LYS A 51 -12.15 10.16 20.31
C LYS A 51 -10.66 10.42 20.52
N SER A 52 -9.79 9.70 19.81
CA SER A 52 -8.34 9.87 19.95
C SER A 52 -7.96 11.34 19.81
N THR A 53 -7.21 11.87 20.76
CA THR A 53 -6.63 13.23 20.72
C THR A 53 -5.72 13.45 19.51
N GLN A 54 -5.45 12.43 18.67
CA GLN A 54 -4.60 12.52 17.48
C GLN A 54 -5.05 11.62 16.31
N GLY A 55 -6.29 11.09 16.28
CA GLY A 55 -6.72 10.13 15.23
C GLY A 55 -5.93 8.82 15.21
N GLY A 56 -5.39 8.41 16.36
CA GLY A 56 -4.65 7.18 16.57
C GLY A 56 -5.55 5.93 16.69
N PHE A 57 -4.93 4.77 16.90
CA PHE A 57 -5.64 3.48 16.97
C PHE A 57 -6.64 3.37 18.13
N SER A 58 -6.55 4.24 19.15
CA SER A 58 -7.55 4.31 20.23
C SER A 58 -8.92 4.83 19.77
N ALA A 59 -9.02 5.45 18.59
CA ALA A 59 -10.29 5.87 18.00
C ALA A 59 -11.06 4.72 17.33
N VAL A 60 -10.47 3.51 17.21
CA VAL A 60 -11.17 2.37 16.62
C VAL A 60 -12.29 1.90 17.55
N SER A 61 -13.52 2.03 17.07
CA SER A 61 -14.74 1.58 17.75
C SER A 61 -15.16 0.21 17.22
N LYS A 62 -15.76 -0.62 18.08
CA LYS A 62 -16.38 -1.90 17.69
C LYS A 62 -17.67 -1.73 16.87
N VAL A 63 -18.30 -0.57 16.94
CA VAL A 63 -19.55 -0.28 16.22
C VAL A 63 -19.27 0.83 15.21
N THR A 64 -19.62 0.57 13.95
CA THR A 64 -19.62 1.57 12.87
C THR A 64 -20.98 2.26 12.78
N THR A 65 -20.97 3.59 12.59
CA THR A 65 -22.16 4.41 12.33
C THR A 65 -21.78 5.53 11.38
N ASP A 66 -22.74 6.15 10.69
CA ASP A 66 -22.46 7.29 9.80
C ASP A 66 -21.77 8.45 10.54
N GLN A 67 -22.10 8.64 11.83
CA GLN A 67 -21.54 9.69 12.67
C GLN A 67 -20.08 9.44 13.08
N ASN A 68 -19.62 8.18 13.12
CA ASN A 68 -18.25 7.85 13.47
C ASN A 68 -17.40 7.41 12.28
N ASN A 69 -18.05 7.03 11.16
CA ASN A 69 -17.45 6.68 9.88
C ASN A 69 -16.20 5.79 10.03
N MET A 70 -16.33 4.64 10.71
CA MET A 70 -15.19 3.72 10.89
C MET A 70 -14.66 3.16 9.56
N GLY A 71 -15.52 3.07 8.55
CA GLY A 71 -15.11 2.68 7.19
C GLY A 71 -14.15 3.69 6.57
N GLY A 72 -14.51 4.98 6.55
CA GLY A 72 -13.59 6.04 6.11
C GLY A 72 -12.28 6.08 6.90
N PHE A 73 -12.34 5.84 8.22
CA PHE A 73 -11.15 5.79 9.06
C PHE A 73 -10.24 4.61 8.69
N PHE A 74 -10.83 3.44 8.43
CA PHE A 74 -10.11 2.27 7.98
C PHE A 74 -9.40 2.53 6.65
N VAL A 75 -10.10 3.10 5.65
CA VAL A 75 -9.52 3.47 4.35
C VAL A 75 -8.32 4.38 4.52
N ARG A 76 -8.45 5.39 5.38
CA ARG A 76 -7.39 6.37 5.55
C ARG A 76 -6.15 5.74 6.20
N LYS A 77 -6.34 4.87 7.18
CA LYS A 77 -5.23 4.11 7.77
C LYS A 77 -4.61 3.12 6.79
N MET A 78 -5.45 2.45 6.01
CA MET A 78 -5.00 1.56 4.94
C MET A 78 -4.17 2.32 3.92
N ALA A 79 -4.56 3.53 3.52
CA ALA A 79 -3.79 4.38 2.62
C ALA A 79 -2.40 4.66 3.20
N GLY A 80 -2.34 5.09 4.46
CA GLY A 80 -1.09 5.28 5.18
C GLY A 80 -0.21 4.02 5.18
N ALA A 81 -0.78 2.86 5.52
CA ALA A 81 -0.06 1.59 5.53
C ALA A 81 0.45 1.17 4.15
N THR A 82 -0.38 1.29 3.11
CA THR A 82 -0.02 0.86 1.75
C THR A 82 1.03 1.76 1.12
N VAL A 83 0.91 3.08 1.32
CA VAL A 83 1.91 4.05 0.86
C VAL A 83 3.21 3.84 1.62
N ALA A 84 3.15 3.70 2.94
CA ALA A 84 4.34 3.42 3.75
C ALA A 84 5.03 2.14 3.29
N GLY A 85 4.27 1.07 3.01
CA GLY A 85 4.81 -0.15 2.40
C GLY A 85 5.56 0.11 1.09
N VAL A 86 4.99 0.88 0.16
CA VAL A 86 5.65 1.25 -1.11
C VAL A 86 6.93 2.05 -0.88
N GLN A 87 6.92 3.04 0.03
CA GLN A 87 8.11 3.84 0.32
C GLN A 87 9.20 3.02 1.00
N LEU A 88 8.84 2.19 1.98
CA LEU A 88 9.75 1.26 2.66
C LEU A 88 10.36 0.25 1.69
N GLN A 89 9.61 -0.19 0.67
CA GLN A 89 10.10 -1.08 -0.39
C GLN A 89 11.28 -0.48 -1.17
N LYS A 90 11.31 0.84 -1.34
CA LYS A 90 12.40 1.56 -1.99
C LYS A 90 13.54 1.85 -1.01
N MET A 91 13.20 2.24 0.23
CA MET A 91 14.17 2.72 1.22
C MET A 91 14.94 1.60 1.91
N LEU A 92 14.25 0.58 2.42
CA LEU A 92 14.88 -0.43 3.28
C LEU A 92 15.98 -1.24 2.60
N PRO A 93 15.82 -1.70 1.33
CA PRO A 93 16.90 -2.39 0.66
C PRO A 93 18.18 -1.55 0.58
N LEU A 94 18.03 -0.22 0.41
CA LEU A 94 19.15 0.72 0.30
C LEU A 94 19.80 1.07 1.65
N LEU A 95 19.07 0.95 2.76
CA LEU A 95 19.53 1.26 4.12
C LEU A 95 20.09 0.02 4.84
N PHE A 96 19.37 -1.10 4.74
CA PHE A 96 19.65 -2.35 5.44
C PHE A 96 19.86 -3.44 4.40
N HIS A 97 20.91 -3.29 3.60
CA HIS A 97 21.19 -4.21 2.52
C HIS A 97 21.58 -5.60 3.07
N GLN A 98 21.05 -6.63 2.42
CA GLN A 98 21.34 -8.02 2.75
C GLN A 98 22.84 -8.31 2.73
N THR A 99 23.32 -9.24 3.55
CA THR A 99 24.74 -9.63 3.58
C THR A 99 25.19 -10.06 2.18
N GLY A 100 26.30 -9.48 1.69
CA GLY A 100 26.81 -9.75 0.34
C GLY A 100 26.16 -8.93 -0.79
N ALA A 101 25.21 -8.04 -0.48
CA ALA A 101 24.65 -7.10 -1.44
C ALA A 101 25.69 -6.14 -2.02
N GLN A 102 25.72 -5.99 -3.35
CA GLN A 102 26.64 -5.07 -4.03
C GLN A 102 25.95 -4.35 -5.19
N PHE A 103 26.15 -3.02 -5.27
CA PHE A 103 25.63 -2.21 -6.37
C PHE A 103 26.22 -2.62 -7.72
N ASN A 104 27.53 -2.85 -7.79
CA ASN A 104 28.26 -3.21 -9.01
C ASN A 104 27.86 -4.59 -9.59
N LEU A 105 27.18 -5.43 -8.81
CA LEU A 105 26.64 -6.71 -9.25
C LEU A 105 25.16 -6.59 -9.69
N GLY A 106 24.59 -5.38 -9.66
CA GLY A 106 23.22 -5.13 -10.05
C GLY A 106 22.19 -5.79 -9.13
N HIS A 107 22.52 -6.01 -7.85
CA HIS A 107 21.59 -6.60 -6.87
C HIS A 107 20.39 -5.66 -6.60
N PHE A 108 20.60 -4.35 -6.70
CA PHE A 108 19.55 -3.37 -6.42
C PHE A 108 18.65 -3.08 -7.64
N ARG A 109 19.01 -3.55 -8.84
CA ARG A 109 18.28 -3.23 -10.08
C ARG A 109 16.77 -3.51 -10.02
N PRO A 110 16.30 -4.67 -9.50
CA PRO A 110 14.87 -4.92 -9.36
C PRO A 110 14.19 -3.80 -8.57
N VAL A 111 14.72 -3.47 -7.38
CA VAL A 111 14.20 -2.39 -6.51
C VAL A 111 14.17 -1.04 -7.25
N LEU A 112 15.26 -0.67 -7.93
CA LEU A 112 15.35 0.60 -8.66
C LEU A 112 14.30 0.69 -9.78
N VAL A 113 14.19 -0.35 -10.62
CA VAL A 113 13.27 -0.36 -11.76
C VAL A 113 11.81 -0.37 -11.30
N THR A 114 11.46 -1.24 -10.35
CA THR A 114 10.11 -1.26 -9.79
C THR A 114 9.78 0.02 -9.02
N GLY A 115 10.78 0.64 -8.38
CA GLY A 115 10.64 1.93 -7.70
C GLY A 115 10.32 3.07 -8.67
N VAL A 116 10.95 3.12 -9.84
CA VAL A 116 10.61 4.07 -10.90
C VAL A 116 9.16 3.89 -11.34
N LEU A 117 8.75 2.66 -11.64
CA LEU A 117 7.37 2.40 -12.09
C LEU A 117 6.34 2.76 -11.02
N ALA A 118 6.63 2.46 -9.75
CA ALA A 118 5.78 2.84 -8.62
C ALA A 118 5.64 4.37 -8.52
N ASN A 119 6.75 5.11 -8.59
CA ASN A 119 6.72 6.56 -8.53
C ASN A 119 5.94 7.17 -9.70
N LEU A 120 6.18 6.71 -10.93
CA LEU A 120 5.47 7.23 -12.10
C LEU A 120 3.98 6.92 -12.05
N ALA A 121 3.57 5.77 -11.53
CA ALA A 121 2.17 5.44 -11.33
C ALA A 121 1.52 6.34 -10.26
N SER A 122 2.19 6.58 -9.12
CA SER A 122 1.71 7.51 -8.09
C SER A 122 1.62 8.95 -8.63
N VAL A 123 2.61 9.41 -9.39
CA VAL A 123 2.59 10.72 -10.06
C VAL A 123 1.43 10.80 -11.05
N GLY A 124 1.27 9.79 -11.90
CA GLY A 124 0.18 9.73 -12.87
C GLY A 124 -1.20 9.80 -12.21
N PHE A 125 -1.39 9.08 -11.11
CA PHE A 125 -2.64 9.13 -10.35
C PHE A 125 -2.93 10.52 -9.75
N LEU A 126 -1.93 11.15 -9.12
CA LEU A 126 -2.08 12.49 -8.55
C LEU A 126 -2.31 13.54 -9.64
N ALA A 127 -1.68 13.39 -10.81
CA ALA A 127 -1.90 14.26 -11.96
C ALA A 127 -3.32 14.11 -12.52
N LEU A 128 -3.86 12.89 -12.58
CA LEU A 128 -5.24 12.63 -12.99
C LEU A 128 -6.27 13.18 -11.99
N SER A 129 -5.91 13.24 -10.70
CA SER A 129 -6.76 13.78 -9.63
C SER A 129 -6.55 15.28 -9.39
N TRP A 130 -5.73 15.94 -10.21
CA TRP A 130 -5.26 17.29 -9.95
C TRP A 130 -6.39 18.33 -9.98
N GLU A 131 -7.32 18.21 -10.92
CA GLU A 131 -8.43 19.15 -11.06
C GLU A 131 -9.31 19.16 -9.80
N ASP A 132 -9.66 17.96 -9.30
CA ASP A 132 -10.44 17.79 -8.08
C ASP A 132 -9.72 18.35 -6.84
N LEU A 133 -8.42 18.03 -6.70
CA LEU A 133 -7.60 18.53 -5.60
C LEU A 133 -7.48 20.06 -5.64
N ASN A 134 -7.30 20.64 -6.83
CA ASN A 134 -7.13 22.07 -7.01
C ASN A 134 -8.45 22.83 -6.78
N ALA A 135 -9.57 22.28 -7.27
CA ALA A 135 -10.90 22.84 -7.00
C ALA A 135 -11.23 22.87 -5.50
N ALA A 136 -10.71 21.91 -4.73
CA ALA A 136 -10.83 21.86 -3.28
C ALA A 136 -9.76 22.67 -2.51
N GLY A 137 -8.85 23.37 -3.19
CA GLY A 137 -7.74 24.10 -2.55
C GLY A 137 -6.72 23.20 -1.84
N ALA A 138 -6.65 21.93 -2.21
CA ALA A 138 -5.87 20.86 -1.56
C ALA A 138 -4.70 20.34 -2.41
N ALA A 139 -4.35 21.03 -3.50
CA ALA A 139 -3.39 20.55 -4.49
C ALA A 139 -1.90 20.75 -4.12
N ASP A 140 -1.59 21.68 -3.23
CA ASP A 140 -0.20 22.08 -2.94
C ASP A 140 0.65 20.94 -2.39
N LEU A 141 0.15 20.20 -1.39
CA LEU A 141 0.87 19.06 -0.81
C LEU A 141 1.04 17.90 -1.82
N PRO A 142 -0.02 17.45 -2.54
CA PRO A 142 0.12 16.51 -3.65
C PRO A 142 1.12 16.94 -4.73
N LEU A 143 1.22 18.24 -5.04
CA LEU A 143 2.22 18.75 -5.99
C LEU A 143 3.65 18.48 -5.51
N LEU A 144 3.92 18.71 -4.22
CA LEU A 144 5.22 18.43 -3.63
C LEU A 144 5.54 16.94 -3.67
N TRP A 145 4.57 16.07 -3.42
CA TRP A 145 4.74 14.62 -3.58
C TRP A 145 5.05 14.25 -5.03
N MET A 146 4.31 14.79 -5.99
CA MET A 146 4.57 14.54 -7.42
C MET A 146 5.98 14.97 -7.80
N ALA A 147 6.41 16.16 -7.40
CA ALA A 147 7.75 16.68 -7.68
C ALA A 147 8.84 15.78 -7.05
N ALA A 148 8.68 15.40 -5.78
CA ALA A 148 9.62 14.52 -5.09
C ALA A 148 9.73 13.14 -5.78
N LEU A 149 8.61 12.52 -6.13
CA LEU A 149 8.57 11.22 -6.78
C LEU A 149 9.09 11.27 -8.23
N ALA A 150 8.82 12.35 -8.97
CA ALA A 150 9.36 12.57 -10.31
C ALA A 150 10.89 12.72 -10.29
N ILE A 151 11.44 13.55 -9.40
CA ILE A 151 12.88 13.72 -9.21
C ILE A 151 13.52 12.38 -8.81
N GLU A 152 12.93 11.67 -7.86
CA GLU A 152 13.42 10.35 -7.45
C GLU A 152 13.43 9.36 -8.63
N SER A 153 12.40 9.36 -9.48
CA SER A 153 12.32 8.50 -10.67
C SER A 153 13.49 8.74 -11.63
N ILE A 154 13.85 10.02 -11.87
CA ILE A 154 14.99 10.38 -12.72
C ILE A 154 16.29 9.82 -12.13
N VAL A 155 16.50 10.01 -10.82
CA VAL A 155 17.71 9.52 -10.13
C VAL A 155 17.78 7.99 -10.14
N LEU A 156 16.69 7.30 -9.78
CA LEU A 156 16.62 5.83 -9.79
C LEU A 156 16.88 5.28 -11.19
N MET A 157 16.30 5.90 -12.23
CA MET A 157 16.50 5.51 -13.63
C MET A 157 17.96 5.69 -14.06
N TYR A 158 18.56 6.84 -13.74
CA TYR A 158 19.98 7.09 -14.02
C TYR A 158 20.86 6.00 -13.41
N TYR A 159 20.65 5.63 -12.14
CA TYR A 159 21.41 4.53 -11.52
C TYR A 159 21.11 3.16 -12.12
N ALA A 160 19.86 2.88 -12.48
CA ALA A 160 19.48 1.62 -13.09
C ALA A 160 20.19 1.40 -14.43
N ILE A 161 20.36 2.46 -15.23
CA ILE A 161 21.02 2.42 -16.55
C ILE A 161 22.54 2.51 -16.43
N SER A 162 23.07 3.39 -15.57
CA SER A 162 24.51 3.68 -15.47
C SER A 162 25.32 2.62 -14.72
N THR A 163 24.70 1.76 -13.91
CA THR A 163 25.43 0.74 -13.14
C THR A 163 25.78 -0.46 -14.03
N PRO A 164 27.07 -0.70 -14.36
CA PRO A 164 27.47 -1.84 -15.16
C PRO A 164 27.18 -3.15 -14.42
N MET A 165 26.66 -4.15 -15.12
CA MET A 165 26.44 -5.48 -14.54
C MET A 165 27.70 -6.31 -14.64
N LYS A 166 28.38 -6.52 -13.51
CA LYS A 166 29.45 -7.51 -13.41
C LYS A 166 28.87 -8.84 -12.92
N LEU A 167 29.37 -9.95 -13.47
CA LEU A 167 29.15 -11.27 -12.90
C LEU A 167 29.88 -11.33 -11.56
N GLY A 168 29.14 -11.65 -10.49
CA GLY A 168 29.71 -11.80 -9.16
C GLY A 168 30.39 -13.16 -8.98
N PRO A 169 31.25 -13.31 -7.96
CA PRO A 169 31.69 -14.63 -7.53
C PRO A 169 30.46 -15.45 -7.10
N ALA A 170 30.44 -16.74 -7.43
CA ALA A 170 29.32 -17.59 -7.07
C ALA A 170 29.17 -17.62 -5.54
N VAL A 171 28.07 -17.10 -5.02
CA VAL A 171 27.70 -17.28 -3.62
C VAL A 171 27.17 -18.70 -3.52
N ALA A 172 27.90 -19.56 -2.81
CA ALA A 172 27.44 -20.91 -2.53
C ALA A 172 26.09 -20.81 -1.80
N LEU A 173 25.04 -21.30 -2.44
CA LEU A 173 23.75 -21.50 -1.80
C LEU A 173 23.95 -22.46 -0.62
N LYS A 174 23.21 -22.29 0.48
CA LYS A 174 23.25 -23.26 1.61
C LYS A 174 23.08 -24.68 1.05
N ASP A 175 23.89 -25.63 1.54
CA ASP A 175 23.88 -27.02 1.05
C ASP A 175 22.45 -27.59 0.97
N GLY A 176 22.12 -28.19 -0.19
CA GLY A 176 20.78 -28.73 -0.48
C GLY A 176 19.74 -27.71 -0.95
N LYS A 177 20.06 -26.41 -1.01
CA LYS A 177 19.17 -25.38 -1.56
C LYS A 177 19.58 -25.02 -2.98
N THR A 178 18.74 -25.38 -3.94
CA THR A 178 18.83 -24.90 -5.32
C THR A 178 17.81 -23.78 -5.58
N PRO A 179 18.01 -22.97 -6.63
CA PRO A 179 16.98 -22.09 -7.23
C PRO A 179 15.59 -22.73 -7.34
N SER A 180 15.59 -24.04 -7.61
CA SER A 180 14.44 -24.89 -7.85
C SER A 180 14.02 -25.72 -6.64
N SER A 181 14.58 -25.45 -5.46
CA SER A 181 14.26 -26.17 -4.24
C SER A 181 12.76 -26.03 -3.90
N VAL A 182 12.22 -27.07 -3.26
CA VAL A 182 10.81 -27.10 -2.83
C VAL A 182 10.42 -25.85 -2.01
N PRO A 183 11.24 -25.38 -1.05
CA PRO A 183 10.93 -24.14 -0.31
C PRO A 183 10.82 -22.91 -1.21
N SER A 184 11.77 -22.70 -2.13
CA SER A 184 11.75 -21.59 -3.08
C SER A 184 10.47 -21.60 -3.93
N ARG A 185 10.07 -22.77 -4.41
CA ARG A 185 8.82 -22.94 -5.18
C ARG A 185 7.58 -22.65 -4.36
N ILE A 186 7.54 -23.06 -3.09
CA ILE A 186 6.40 -22.79 -2.19
C ILE A 186 6.27 -21.28 -1.96
N VAL A 187 7.38 -20.59 -1.69
CA VAL A 187 7.41 -19.14 -1.47
C VAL A 187 6.91 -18.40 -2.71
N SER A 188 7.53 -18.62 -3.87
CA SER A 188 7.14 -17.93 -5.11
C SER A 188 5.71 -18.23 -5.53
N ARG A 189 5.22 -19.47 -5.36
CA ARG A 189 3.82 -19.83 -5.65
C ARG A 189 2.84 -19.14 -4.71
N THR A 190 3.15 -19.11 -3.42
CA THR A 190 2.26 -18.46 -2.44
C THR A 190 2.18 -16.97 -2.71
N ILE A 191 3.34 -16.31 -2.87
CA ILE A 191 3.39 -14.89 -3.21
C ILE A 191 2.59 -14.64 -4.47
N LEU A 192 2.78 -15.44 -5.52
CA LEU A 192 2.06 -15.25 -6.78
C LEU A 192 0.53 -15.39 -6.62
N LEU A 193 0.06 -16.44 -5.93
CA LEU A 193 -1.38 -16.66 -5.73
C LEU A 193 -2.03 -15.53 -4.93
N VAL A 194 -1.44 -15.15 -3.79
CA VAL A 194 -1.97 -14.07 -2.93
C VAL A 194 -1.89 -12.74 -3.66
N THR A 195 -0.77 -12.45 -4.32
CA THR A 195 -0.57 -11.23 -5.11
C THR A 195 -1.57 -11.11 -6.24
N THR A 196 -1.82 -12.19 -7.00
CA THR A 196 -2.79 -12.17 -8.10
C THR A 196 -4.21 -11.94 -7.58
N ALA A 197 -4.62 -12.61 -6.51
CA ALA A 197 -5.93 -12.38 -5.92
C ALA A 197 -6.10 -10.92 -5.46
N MET A 198 -5.14 -10.40 -4.68
CA MET A 198 -5.16 -9.01 -4.22
C MET A 198 -5.12 -8.00 -5.37
N ALA A 199 -4.37 -8.28 -6.43
CA ALA A 199 -4.29 -7.41 -7.60
C ALA A 199 -5.60 -7.35 -8.38
N VAL A 200 -6.37 -8.45 -8.44
CA VAL A 200 -7.70 -8.44 -9.07
C VAL A 200 -8.65 -7.51 -8.30
N PHE A 201 -8.68 -7.62 -6.97
CA PHE A 201 -9.51 -6.73 -6.13
C PHE A 201 -9.09 -5.26 -6.24
N ALA A 202 -7.80 -4.98 -6.06
CA ALA A 202 -7.28 -3.62 -6.13
C ALA A 202 -7.40 -3.02 -7.55
N GLY A 203 -7.27 -3.84 -8.60
CA GLY A 203 -7.49 -3.43 -9.99
C GLY A 203 -8.92 -2.99 -10.24
N ARG A 204 -9.90 -3.77 -9.75
CA ARG A 204 -11.31 -3.36 -9.77
C ARG A 204 -11.51 -2.05 -9.03
N ASP A 205 -11.02 -1.92 -7.80
CA ASP A 205 -11.27 -0.73 -6.98
C ASP A 205 -10.66 0.53 -7.59
N LEU A 206 -9.54 0.40 -8.31
CA LEU A 206 -8.91 1.51 -9.00
C LEU A 206 -9.70 1.96 -10.25
N PHE A 207 -10.08 1.03 -11.13
CA PHE A 207 -10.61 1.35 -12.46
C PHE A 207 -12.15 1.30 -12.55
N PHE A 208 -12.78 0.49 -11.71
CA PHE A 208 -14.21 0.20 -11.72
C PHE A 208 -14.78 0.22 -10.29
N PRO A 209 -14.60 1.34 -9.54
CA PRO A 209 -15.13 1.45 -8.19
C PRO A 209 -16.65 1.21 -8.23
N GLY A 210 -17.14 0.40 -7.29
CA GLY A 210 -18.55 0.02 -7.18
C GLY A 210 -18.93 -1.30 -7.87
N THR A 211 -18.05 -1.88 -8.68
CA THR A 211 -18.40 -3.08 -9.46
C THR A 211 -18.38 -4.35 -8.59
N ILE A 212 -19.48 -5.09 -8.56
CA ILE A 212 -19.57 -6.34 -7.80
C ILE A 212 -18.95 -7.49 -8.59
N MET A 213 -18.01 -8.23 -7.98
CA MET A 213 -17.48 -9.47 -8.57
C MET A 213 -18.38 -10.64 -8.21
N THR A 214 -19.09 -11.20 -9.18
CA THR A 214 -20.03 -12.32 -8.97
C THR A 214 -19.37 -13.65 -8.55
N ILE A 215 -18.04 -13.75 -8.65
CA ILE A 215 -17.27 -14.94 -8.27
C ILE A 215 -17.04 -15.07 -6.75
N VAL A 216 -17.15 -13.95 -6.01
CA VAL A 216 -17.01 -13.95 -4.56
C VAL A 216 -18.41 -14.03 -3.94
N PRO A 217 -18.65 -14.89 -2.94
CA PRO A 217 -19.94 -14.97 -2.27
C PRO A 217 -20.35 -13.58 -1.77
N ARG A 218 -21.52 -13.11 -2.21
CA ARG A 218 -22.05 -11.78 -1.87
C ARG A 218 -22.16 -11.65 -0.35
N ASP A 219 -21.48 -10.64 0.19
CA ASP A 219 -21.65 -10.23 1.57
C ASP A 219 -21.88 -8.71 1.57
N ASP A 220 -23.14 -8.30 1.75
CA ASP A 220 -23.60 -6.92 1.62
C ASP A 220 -22.88 -5.94 2.56
N ILE A 221 -22.14 -6.48 3.53
CA ILE A 221 -21.50 -5.75 4.60
C ILE A 221 -20.01 -5.42 4.34
N TYR A 222 -19.38 -6.02 3.32
CA TYR A 222 -18.05 -5.59 2.85
C TYR A 222 -18.10 -4.18 2.20
N LEU A 223 -19.29 -3.77 1.75
CA LEU A 223 -19.58 -2.44 1.20
C LEU A 223 -19.61 -1.35 2.29
N GLU A 224 -19.97 -1.68 3.53
CA GLU A 224 -20.08 -0.73 4.65
C GLU A 224 -18.71 -0.20 5.14
N TRP A 225 -17.64 -0.95 4.89
CA TRP A 225 -16.39 -0.82 5.63
C TRP A 225 -15.25 -0.16 4.87
N THR A 226 -15.33 -0.09 3.54
CA THR A 226 -14.18 0.35 2.77
C THR A 226 -14.35 1.69 2.10
N ASN A 227 -15.52 2.37 2.12
CA ASN A 227 -15.79 3.68 1.45
C ASN A 227 -15.18 3.87 0.02
N SER A 228 -14.63 2.80 -0.53
CA SER A 228 -14.07 2.58 -1.85
C SER A 228 -15.09 1.96 -2.77
N LEU A 229 -16.12 1.45 -2.13
CA LEU A 229 -17.42 1.10 -2.62
C LEU A 229 -18.32 1.79 -1.60
N LEU A 230 -18.71 3.05 -1.84
CA LEU A 230 -19.86 3.59 -1.12
C LEU A 230 -20.99 2.59 -1.30
N HIS A 231 -21.82 2.44 -0.27
CA HIS A 231 -23.07 1.71 -0.35
C HIS A 231 -23.67 1.88 -1.76
N SER A 232 -24.04 0.78 -2.42
CA SER A 232 -25.29 0.83 -3.16
C SER A 232 -26.32 0.42 -2.13
N PRO A 233 -26.98 1.37 -1.44
CA PRO A 233 -28.17 1.05 -0.69
C PRO A 233 -29.13 0.31 -1.63
N PRO A 234 -30.04 -0.53 -1.10
CA PRO A 234 -30.95 -1.29 -1.94
C PRO A 234 -31.60 -0.37 -2.98
N ASP A 235 -31.55 -0.75 -4.26
CA ASP A 235 -32.05 0.07 -5.36
C ASP A 235 -33.45 0.62 -5.02
N GLY A 236 -33.57 1.95 -4.95
CA GLY A 236 -34.80 2.66 -4.59
C GLY A 236 -34.97 3.01 -3.10
N SER A 237 -33.96 2.83 -2.24
CA SER A 237 -33.98 3.40 -0.88
C SER A 237 -33.61 4.89 -0.88
N PRO A 238 -34.07 5.69 0.11
CA PRO A 238 -33.68 7.09 0.25
C PRO A 238 -32.16 7.28 0.36
N GLU A 239 -31.46 6.38 1.06
CA GLU A 239 -29.99 6.39 1.08
C GLU A 239 -29.40 6.15 -0.30
N SER A 240 -30.04 5.38 -1.19
CA SER A 240 -29.53 5.13 -2.56
C SER A 240 -29.52 6.39 -3.40
N GLU A 241 -30.45 7.32 -3.17
CA GLU A 241 -30.50 8.60 -3.87
C GLU A 241 -29.42 9.56 -3.36
N ASP A 242 -29.09 9.49 -2.06
CA ASP A 242 -28.12 10.38 -1.41
C ASP A 242 -26.66 9.84 -1.41
N HIS A 243 -26.50 8.52 -1.43
CA HIS A 243 -25.23 7.82 -1.17
C HIS A 243 -24.96 6.61 -2.10
N GLY A 244 -25.83 6.33 -3.08
CA GLY A 244 -25.67 5.25 -4.04
C GLY A 244 -24.49 5.42 -5.02
N LEU A 245 -24.24 4.41 -5.85
CA LEU A 245 -23.16 4.42 -6.84
C LEU A 245 -23.28 5.53 -7.90
N GLU A 246 -24.50 6.02 -8.15
CA GLU A 246 -24.80 7.15 -9.03
C GLU A 246 -24.89 8.49 -8.27
N ALA A 247 -24.89 8.47 -6.94
CA ALA A 247 -24.88 9.69 -6.14
C ALA A 247 -23.53 10.42 -6.31
N PRO A 248 -23.48 11.75 -6.14
CA PRO A 248 -22.23 12.48 -6.10
C PRO A 248 -21.40 11.98 -4.91
N LEU A 249 -20.52 11.00 -5.16
CA LEU A 249 -19.58 10.54 -4.14
C LEU A 249 -18.80 11.75 -3.63
N PHE A 250 -18.56 11.83 -2.32
CA PHE A 250 -17.63 12.81 -1.80
C PHE A 250 -16.27 12.58 -2.48
N VAL A 251 -15.86 13.54 -3.30
CA VAL A 251 -14.69 13.45 -4.20
C VAL A 251 -13.43 12.99 -3.45
N GLY A 252 -13.27 13.42 -2.20
CA GLY A 252 -12.17 13.00 -1.31
C GLY A 252 -12.19 11.53 -0.90
N ASP A 253 -13.36 10.95 -0.61
CA ASP A 253 -13.48 9.53 -0.21
C ASP A 253 -13.16 8.61 -1.41
N LYS A 254 -13.70 8.97 -2.59
CA LYS A 254 -13.38 8.28 -3.85
C LYS A 254 -11.88 8.36 -4.16
N PHE A 255 -11.29 9.54 -4.03
CA PHE A 255 -9.85 9.73 -4.19
C PHE A 255 -9.06 8.82 -3.25
N MET A 256 -9.40 8.79 -1.96
CA MET A 256 -8.68 7.99 -0.96
C MET A 256 -8.79 6.50 -1.21
N SER A 257 -9.96 6.03 -1.60
CA SER A 257 -10.19 4.67 -2.07
C SER A 257 -9.27 4.26 -3.22
N GLN A 258 -9.30 5.03 -4.31
CA GLN A 258 -8.50 4.72 -5.49
C GLN A 258 -7.00 4.84 -5.19
N TYR A 259 -6.63 5.74 -4.27
CA TYR A 259 -5.28 5.89 -3.76
C TYR A 259 -4.81 4.63 -3.00
N VAL A 260 -5.65 4.04 -2.13
CA VAL A 260 -5.35 2.74 -1.49
C VAL A 260 -5.18 1.65 -2.55
N ALA A 261 -6.14 1.55 -3.47
CA ALA A 261 -6.15 0.53 -4.52
C ALA A 261 -4.89 0.57 -5.38
N LEU A 262 -4.47 1.77 -5.80
CA LEU A 262 -3.21 1.97 -6.50
C LEU A 262 -2.01 1.46 -5.70
N HIS A 263 -1.87 1.87 -4.43
CA HIS A 263 -0.70 1.50 -3.65
C HIS A 263 -0.68 0.01 -3.29
N LEU A 264 -1.84 -0.63 -3.13
CA LEU A 264 -1.95 -2.09 -3.05
C LEU A 264 -1.48 -2.76 -4.35
N LEU A 265 -1.88 -2.26 -5.52
CA LEU A 265 -1.40 -2.76 -6.81
C LEU A 265 0.11 -2.60 -6.96
N LEU A 266 0.68 -1.48 -6.50
CA LEU A 266 2.12 -1.27 -6.52
C LEU A 266 2.85 -2.27 -5.62
N LEU A 267 2.36 -2.51 -4.40
CA LEU A 267 2.89 -3.56 -3.52
C LEU A 267 2.80 -4.94 -4.17
N CYS A 268 1.66 -5.25 -4.80
CA CYS A 268 1.48 -6.47 -5.59
C CYS A 268 2.48 -6.56 -6.74
N PHE A 269 2.76 -5.46 -7.43
CA PHE A 269 3.73 -5.43 -8.51
C PHE A 269 5.15 -5.75 -8.04
N PHE A 270 5.60 -5.20 -6.90
CA PHE A 270 6.88 -5.58 -6.31
C PHE A 270 6.95 -7.08 -6.01
N LYS A 271 5.85 -7.67 -5.52
CA LYS A 271 5.75 -9.10 -5.18
C LYS A 271 5.76 -9.98 -6.44
N PHE A 272 5.05 -9.55 -7.47
CA PHE A 272 5.07 -10.20 -8.76
C PHE A 272 6.47 -10.23 -9.36
N VAL A 273 7.20 -9.12 -9.32
CA VAL A 273 8.59 -9.04 -9.79
C VAL A 273 9.51 -9.94 -8.96
N SER A 274 9.31 -10.05 -7.64
CA SER A 274 10.11 -10.95 -6.80
C SER A 274 9.86 -12.43 -7.10
N ALA A 275 8.63 -12.80 -7.44
CA ALA A 275 8.25 -14.18 -7.76
C ALA A 275 8.58 -14.61 -9.20
N VAL A 276 8.45 -13.71 -10.18
CA VAL A 276 8.54 -14.03 -11.61
C VAL A 276 9.75 -13.37 -12.31
N GLY A 277 10.06 -12.13 -11.95
CA GLY A 277 11.11 -11.33 -12.61
C GLY A 277 12.52 -11.68 -12.16
N ILE A 278 12.70 -12.15 -10.93
CA ILE A 278 14.00 -12.52 -10.38
C ILE A 278 14.31 -13.99 -10.68
N ARG A 279 15.42 -14.23 -11.39
CA ARG A 279 15.94 -15.58 -11.63
C ARG A 279 16.99 -15.92 -10.59
N TYR A 280 16.78 -17.03 -9.90
CA TYR A 280 17.76 -17.63 -8.99
C TYR A 280 18.87 -18.29 -9.82
N GLY A 281 19.94 -17.54 -10.08
CA GLY A 281 21.14 -18.03 -10.74
C GLY A 281 22.00 -18.91 -9.82
N SER A 282 22.92 -19.66 -10.41
CA SER A 282 23.95 -20.43 -9.67
C SER A 282 24.96 -19.54 -8.95
N ASP A 283 24.94 -18.23 -9.21
CA ASP A 283 25.77 -17.21 -8.58
C ASP A 283 25.18 -16.68 -7.25
N GLY A 284 23.98 -17.12 -6.87
CA GLY A 284 23.27 -16.68 -5.66
C GLY A 284 22.71 -15.26 -5.74
N ARG A 285 22.88 -14.56 -6.87
CA ARG A 285 22.40 -13.19 -7.09
C ARG A 285 20.90 -13.07 -6.90
N GLY A 286 20.14 -14.00 -7.46
CA GLY A 286 18.68 -13.99 -7.37
C GLY A 286 18.17 -14.12 -5.93
N GLU A 287 18.87 -14.87 -5.08
CA GLU A 287 18.51 -14.99 -3.66
C GLU A 287 18.67 -13.66 -2.93
N ILE A 288 19.80 -12.97 -3.15
CA ILE A 288 20.05 -11.65 -2.54
C ILE A 288 18.99 -10.65 -3.00
N GLN A 289 18.68 -10.63 -4.31
CA GLN A 289 17.67 -9.74 -4.87
C GLN A 289 16.26 -10.02 -4.31
N ALA A 290 15.89 -11.30 -4.18
CA ALA A 290 14.60 -11.71 -3.63
C ALA A 290 14.49 -11.34 -2.15
N LYS A 291 15.51 -11.64 -1.34
CA LYS A 291 15.54 -11.28 0.09
C LYS A 291 15.42 -9.78 0.33
N MET A 292 16.11 -8.96 -0.47
CA MET A 292 15.93 -7.50 -0.42
C MET A 292 14.47 -7.09 -0.59
N LEU A 293 13.76 -7.68 -1.56
CA LEU A 293 12.35 -7.37 -1.77
C LEU A 293 11.47 -7.91 -0.64
N TRP A 294 11.70 -9.16 -0.22
CA TRP A 294 10.85 -9.85 0.76
C TRP A 294 10.91 -9.24 2.15
N SER A 295 12.10 -8.82 2.63
CA SER A 295 12.21 -8.19 3.95
C SER A 295 11.40 -6.89 4.04
N ALA A 296 11.36 -6.10 2.96
CA ALA A 296 10.57 -4.88 2.91
C ALA A 296 9.07 -5.16 2.70
N GLN A 297 8.73 -6.15 1.87
CA GLN A 297 7.34 -6.59 1.67
C GLN A 297 6.71 -7.15 2.94
N PHE A 298 7.50 -7.84 3.77
CA PHE A 298 7.06 -8.31 5.08
C PHE A 298 6.52 -7.16 5.92
N LEU A 299 7.23 -6.02 6.00
CA LEU A 299 6.81 -4.89 6.82
C LEU A 299 5.55 -4.23 6.27
N GLY A 300 5.46 -4.02 4.97
CA GLY A 300 4.24 -3.50 4.34
C GLY A 300 3.03 -4.42 4.59
N ASN A 301 3.21 -5.72 4.43
CA ASN A 301 2.17 -6.71 4.72
C ASN A 301 1.80 -6.75 6.21
N ALA A 302 2.77 -6.65 7.11
CA ALA A 302 2.53 -6.63 8.55
C ALA A 302 1.70 -5.41 8.97
N MET A 303 1.93 -4.24 8.37
CA MET A 303 1.12 -3.04 8.61
C MET A 303 -0.33 -3.23 8.15
N VAL A 304 -0.52 -3.77 6.93
CA VAL A 304 -1.86 -4.07 6.40
C VAL A 304 -2.57 -5.12 7.27
N LEU A 305 -1.88 -6.21 7.61
CA LEU A 305 -2.41 -7.27 8.47
C LEU A 305 -2.80 -6.73 9.85
N PHE A 306 -1.98 -5.85 10.42
CA PHE A 306 -2.26 -5.20 11.69
C PHE A 306 -3.58 -4.40 11.64
N LEU A 307 -3.80 -3.62 10.58
CA LEU A 307 -5.06 -2.87 10.42
C LEU A 307 -6.24 -3.80 10.25
N LEU A 308 -6.14 -4.79 9.37
CA LEU A 308 -7.21 -5.75 9.15
C LEU A 308 -7.57 -6.48 10.45
N ARG A 309 -6.57 -6.77 11.30
CA ARG A 309 -6.80 -7.39 12.61
C ARG A 309 -7.41 -6.42 13.62
N LEU A 310 -6.95 -5.17 13.67
CA LEU A 310 -7.44 -4.16 14.60
C LEU A 310 -8.91 -3.82 14.33
N PHE A 311 -9.26 -3.65 13.07
CA PHE A 311 -10.61 -3.36 12.63
C PHE A 311 -11.48 -4.61 12.50
N ALA A 312 -10.94 -5.82 12.70
CA ALA A 312 -11.71 -7.07 12.63
C ALA A 312 -12.93 -7.07 13.55
N SER A 313 -12.81 -6.53 14.77
CA SER A 313 -13.95 -6.49 15.71
C SER A 313 -15.07 -5.55 15.27
N ALA A 314 -14.71 -4.55 14.49
CA ALA A 314 -15.64 -3.59 13.94
C ALA A 314 -16.21 -4.12 12.61
N ALA A 315 -15.44 -4.98 11.93
CA ALA A 315 -15.88 -5.80 10.80
C ALA A 315 -16.65 -7.07 11.20
N ASP A 316 -16.70 -7.46 12.48
CA ASP A 316 -17.48 -8.63 12.95
C ASP A 316 -19.00 -8.37 12.82
N THR A 317 -19.42 -7.10 12.79
CA THR A 317 -20.77 -6.72 12.38
C THR A 317 -20.92 -6.70 10.86
N ALA A 318 -19.84 -6.95 10.10
CA ALA A 318 -19.73 -6.57 8.69
C ALA A 318 -18.94 -7.50 7.74
N SER A 319 -19.28 -8.80 7.70
CA SER A 319 -19.01 -9.79 6.62
C SER A 319 -17.89 -10.81 6.83
N LEU A 320 -18.06 -11.97 6.18
CA LEU A 320 -17.10 -13.05 5.97
C LEU A 320 -15.93 -12.65 5.05
N ASP A 321 -16.07 -11.59 4.24
CA ASP A 321 -15.13 -11.29 3.15
C ASP A 321 -13.81 -10.65 3.61
N LEU A 322 -13.77 -9.95 4.75
CA LEU A 322 -12.49 -9.47 5.32
C LEU A 322 -11.59 -10.61 5.81
N ARG A 323 -12.17 -11.79 6.10
CA ARG A 323 -11.43 -12.95 6.65
C ARG A 323 -10.51 -13.58 5.60
N TRP A 324 -10.90 -13.58 4.33
CA TRP A 324 -10.10 -14.15 3.24
C TRP A 324 -8.82 -13.35 2.96
N PRO A 325 -8.87 -12.02 2.75
CA PRO A 325 -7.70 -11.16 2.67
C PRO A 325 -6.85 -11.23 3.95
N ILE A 326 -7.46 -11.29 5.14
CA ILE A 326 -6.73 -11.49 6.41
C ILE A 326 -5.94 -12.80 6.38
N MET A 327 -6.57 -13.92 6.02
CA MET A 327 -5.91 -15.23 5.99
C MET A 327 -4.81 -15.27 4.91
N ALA A 328 -5.09 -14.75 3.72
CA ALA A 328 -4.14 -14.73 2.60
C ALA A 328 -2.92 -13.86 2.92
N ILE A 329 -3.15 -12.63 3.41
CA ILE A 329 -2.07 -11.70 3.80
C ILE A 329 -1.34 -12.21 5.04
N ALA A 330 -2.01 -12.82 6.02
CA ALA A 330 -1.35 -13.43 7.18
C ALA A 330 -0.39 -14.55 6.76
N TYR A 331 -0.86 -15.45 5.88
CA TYR A 331 -0.05 -16.54 5.37
C TYR A 331 1.16 -16.03 4.56
N GLU A 332 0.94 -15.04 3.69
CA GLU A 332 2.02 -14.39 2.95
C GLU A 332 3.00 -13.66 3.89
N THR A 333 2.52 -12.93 4.89
CA THR A 333 3.34 -12.24 5.90
C THR A 333 4.25 -13.22 6.63
N PHE A 334 3.70 -14.37 7.06
CA PHE A 334 4.49 -15.40 7.72
C PHE A 334 5.59 -15.96 6.81
N ILE A 335 5.26 -16.24 5.55
CA ILE A 335 6.24 -16.73 4.56
C ILE A 335 7.32 -15.68 4.28
N LEU A 336 6.94 -14.42 4.06
CA LEU A 336 7.92 -13.35 3.83
C LEU A 336 8.82 -13.12 5.05
N CYS A 337 8.30 -13.27 6.27
CA CYS A 337 9.11 -13.23 7.49
C CYS A 337 10.16 -14.35 7.50
N LEU A 338 9.72 -15.59 7.33
CA LEU A 338 10.61 -16.75 7.36
C LEU A 338 11.72 -16.66 6.30
N TYR A 339 11.37 -16.34 5.06
CA TYR A 339 12.32 -16.40 3.95
C TYR A 339 13.03 -15.07 3.66
N GLY A 340 12.49 -13.96 4.14
CA GLY A 340 13.11 -12.65 4.07
C GLY A 340 14.20 -12.44 5.14
N PHE A 341 14.15 -13.16 6.26
CA PHE A 341 15.08 -12.99 7.38
C PHE A 341 15.88 -14.26 7.77
N PHE A 342 15.42 -15.48 7.49
CA PHE A 342 16.08 -16.73 7.90
C PHE A 342 16.53 -17.61 6.70
#